data_AF-A0A5B9MKV6-F1
#
_entry.id   AF-A0A5B9MKV6-F1
#
_cell.length_a   1.000
_cell.length_b   1.000
_cell.length_c   1.000
_cell.angle_alpha   90.00
_cell.angle_beta   90.00
_cell.angle_gamma   90.00
#
_symmetry.space_group_name_H-M   'P 1'
#
loop_
_entity.id
_entity.type
_entity.pdbx_description
1 polymer ?
#
loop_
_entity_poly.entity_id
_entity_poly.type
_entity_poly.pdbx_seq_one_letter_code
_entity_poly.pdbx_strand_id
1 'polypeptide(L)'
;MMMTIAKSVGKGGINREPDAMTVQSLLNLNLSTLNAKLAAKGQPRLAALAEDGKVGTKTKDAIGAYQQYVMGTKSPDQRVDPNGETLKQLNRVTATLPAITNLTAVFEKTFQAKKLNQMKTGRIRVNNVTYAFRSGNSGRGNLPVGSYTVDNYRTRSKAGFKVDGVGFTYDVSDIKDDFGDRTAAAKTKGLAKGNRTELRIHPDGGRLGTAGCIGIIGSAATLRAFKRDMDAELAKAKNGQVTLKVK
;
A
#
# COMPACT_ATOMS: atom_id res chain seq x y z
N MET A 1 3.39 -14.86 -4.67
CA MET A 1 1.98 -15.34 -4.61
C MET A 1 1.17 -14.58 -5.67
N MET A 2 0.23 -15.24 -6.36
CA MET A 2 -0.55 -14.64 -7.44
C MET A 2 -1.57 -13.60 -6.93
N MET A 3 -1.56 -12.37 -7.46
CA MET A 3 -2.62 -11.38 -7.29
C MET A 3 -3.89 -11.80 -8.05
N THR A 4 -5.05 -11.47 -7.51
CA THR A 4 -6.36 -11.82 -8.09
C THR A 4 -7.15 -10.57 -8.47
N ILE A 5 -8.10 -10.73 -9.40
CA ILE A 5 -9.10 -9.72 -9.76
C ILE A 5 -10.49 -10.33 -9.65
N ALA A 6 -11.47 -9.55 -9.21
CA ALA A 6 -12.84 -10.02 -9.03
C ALA A 6 -13.63 -10.01 -10.34
N LYS A 7 -13.37 -9.03 -11.21
CA LYS A 7 -13.99 -8.87 -12.52
C LYS A 7 -12.93 -8.59 -13.59
N SER A 8 -13.33 -8.71 -14.85
CA SER A 8 -12.43 -8.53 -15.99
C SER A 8 -12.00 -7.08 -16.20
N VAL A 9 -10.77 -6.91 -16.68
CA VAL A 9 -10.11 -5.62 -16.91
C VAL A 9 -9.62 -5.56 -18.35
N GLY A 10 -9.72 -4.40 -19.00
CA GLY A 10 -9.28 -4.20 -20.38
C GLY A 10 -10.45 -4.05 -21.35
N LYS A 11 -10.25 -4.46 -22.60
CA LYS A 11 -11.25 -4.32 -23.66
C LYS A 11 -12.51 -5.14 -23.35
N GLY A 12 -13.66 -4.46 -23.31
CA GLY A 12 -14.95 -5.07 -22.97
C GLY A 12 -15.06 -5.59 -21.54
N GLY A 13 -14.08 -5.31 -20.67
CA GLY A 13 -14.10 -5.68 -19.25
C GLY A 13 -15.01 -4.79 -18.43
N ILE A 14 -15.38 -5.26 -17.23
CA ILE A 14 -16.15 -4.46 -16.25
C ILE A 14 -15.30 -3.31 -15.70
N ASN A 15 -13.97 -3.46 -15.68
CA ASN A 15 -13.02 -2.42 -15.30
C ASN A 15 -13.29 -1.82 -13.91
N ARG A 16 -13.58 -2.68 -12.93
CA ARG A 16 -13.72 -2.26 -11.53
C ARG A 16 -12.41 -1.60 -11.09
N GLU A 17 -12.47 -0.42 -10.48
CA GLU A 17 -11.28 0.36 -10.12
C GLU A 17 -10.21 -0.46 -9.38
N PRO A 18 -10.53 -1.26 -8.33
CA PRO A 18 -9.54 -2.10 -7.66
C PRO A 18 -8.90 -3.17 -8.56
N ASP A 19 -9.67 -3.77 -9.46
CA ASP A 19 -9.17 -4.81 -10.38
C ASP A 19 -8.25 -4.19 -11.43
N ALA A 20 -8.65 -3.02 -11.95
CA ALA A 20 -7.86 -2.24 -12.88
C ALA A 20 -6.53 -1.81 -12.28
N MET A 21 -6.53 -1.33 -11.03
CA MET A 21 -5.30 -1.03 -10.30
C MET A 21 -4.40 -2.25 -10.16
N THR A 22 -4.95 -3.42 -9.82
CA THR A 22 -4.17 -4.68 -9.74
C THR A 22 -3.50 -5.00 -11.07
N VAL A 23 -4.23 -4.93 -12.19
CA VAL A 23 -3.67 -5.19 -13.52
C VAL A 23 -2.62 -4.16 -13.93
N GLN A 24 -2.88 -2.87 -13.69
CA GLN A 24 -1.90 -1.79 -13.94
C GLN A 24 -0.61 -2.01 -13.12
N SER A 25 -0.74 -2.44 -11.86
CA SER A 25 0.38 -2.79 -10.97
C SER A 25 1.19 -3.95 -11.53
N LEU A 26 0.53 -5.03 -11.92
CA LEU A 26 1.17 -6.22 -12.48
C LEU A 26 1.88 -5.91 -13.81
N LEU A 27 1.29 -5.09 -14.67
CA LEU A 27 1.92 -4.62 -15.90
C LEU A 27 3.18 -3.80 -15.61
N ASN A 28 3.12 -2.90 -14.63
CA ASN A 28 4.27 -2.11 -14.19
C ASN A 28 5.39 -3.00 -13.61
N LEU A 29 5.06 -4.02 -12.82
CA LEU A 29 6.04 -4.99 -12.30
C LEU A 29 6.71 -5.79 -13.42
N ASN A 30 5.98 -6.10 -14.49
CA ASN A 30 6.50 -6.78 -15.67
C ASN A 30 7.16 -5.84 -16.69
N LEU A 31 7.21 -4.52 -16.44
CA LEU A 31 7.55 -3.53 -17.46
C LEU A 31 8.98 -3.69 -18.01
N SER A 32 9.94 -4.08 -17.16
CA SER A 32 11.32 -4.34 -17.59
C SER A 32 11.39 -5.51 -18.59
N THR A 33 10.74 -6.62 -18.27
CA THR A 33 10.64 -7.79 -19.15
C THR A 33 9.91 -7.45 -20.45
N LEU A 34 8.79 -6.73 -20.37
CA LEU A 34 8.03 -6.29 -21.54
C LEU A 34 8.88 -5.37 -22.45
N ASN A 35 9.55 -4.37 -21.87
CA ASN A 35 10.40 -3.45 -22.63
C ASN A 35 11.62 -4.14 -23.24
N ALA A 36 12.17 -5.18 -22.61
CA ALA A 36 13.21 -6.01 -23.22
C ALA A 36 12.68 -6.78 -24.44
N LYS A 37 11.47 -7.36 -24.36
CA LYS A 37 10.83 -8.05 -25.49
C LYS A 37 10.48 -7.10 -26.64
N LEU A 38 10.00 -5.89 -26.32
CA LEU A 38 9.72 -4.84 -27.30
C LEU A 38 11.00 -4.40 -28.02
N ALA A 39 12.08 -4.13 -27.27
CA ALA A 39 13.37 -3.74 -27.85
C ALA A 39 13.92 -4.82 -28.80
N ALA A 40 13.81 -6.11 -28.44
CA ALA A 40 14.22 -7.23 -29.29
C ALA A 40 13.42 -7.34 -30.60
N LYS A 41 12.27 -6.67 -30.70
CA LYS A 41 11.42 -6.58 -31.90
C LYS A 41 11.46 -5.20 -32.57
N GLY A 42 12.40 -4.34 -32.17
CA GLY A 42 12.53 -2.98 -32.69
C GLY A 42 11.37 -2.06 -32.32
N GLN A 43 10.60 -2.40 -31.29
CA GLN A 43 9.44 -1.62 -30.85
C GLN A 43 9.83 -0.59 -29.78
N PRO A 44 9.13 0.56 -29.71
CA PRO A 44 9.37 1.57 -28.69
C PRO A 44 9.05 1.02 -27.28
N ARG A 45 9.79 1.52 -26.29
CA ARG A 45 9.54 1.20 -24.88
C ARG A 45 8.24 1.83 -24.40
N LEU A 46 7.50 1.09 -23.58
CA LEU A 46 6.35 1.62 -22.86
C LEU A 46 6.80 2.29 -21.57
N ALA A 47 6.14 3.41 -21.25
CA ALA A 47 6.24 4.06 -19.95
C ALA A 47 5.39 3.32 -18.90
N ALA A 48 5.73 3.48 -17.62
CA ALA A 48 4.92 2.97 -16.53
C ALA A 48 3.51 3.58 -16.56
N LEU A 49 2.51 2.74 -16.30
CA LEU A 49 1.11 3.14 -16.21
C LEU A 49 0.86 3.89 -14.91
N ALA A 50 0.00 4.90 -14.98
CA ALA A 50 -0.65 5.43 -13.79
C ALA A 50 -1.60 4.36 -13.25
N GLU A 51 -1.45 4.02 -11.98
CA GLU A 51 -2.28 3.01 -11.32
C GLU A 51 -3.47 3.65 -10.64
N ASP A 52 -4.31 4.27 -11.45
CA ASP A 52 -5.45 5.05 -11.03
C ASP A 52 -6.77 4.28 -11.15
N GLY A 53 -6.71 3.00 -11.53
CA GLY A 53 -7.86 2.15 -11.79
C GLY A 53 -8.65 2.53 -13.04
N LYS A 54 -8.15 3.49 -13.85
CA LYS A 54 -8.79 3.92 -15.09
C LYS A 54 -8.24 3.12 -16.26
N VAL A 55 -9.12 2.35 -16.91
CA VAL A 55 -8.74 1.51 -18.06
C VAL A 55 -8.84 2.31 -19.36
N GLY A 56 -7.82 3.14 -19.61
CA GLY A 56 -7.67 3.91 -20.84
C GLY A 56 -6.92 3.16 -21.94
N THR A 57 -6.66 3.85 -23.06
CA THR A 57 -5.87 3.32 -24.19
C THR A 57 -4.51 2.80 -23.74
N LYS A 58 -3.78 3.54 -22.88
CA LYS A 58 -2.49 3.10 -22.34
C LYS A 58 -2.56 1.75 -21.62
N THR A 59 -3.58 1.52 -20.80
CA THR A 59 -3.75 0.24 -20.08
C THR A 59 -4.08 -0.89 -21.06
N LYS A 60 -5.00 -0.66 -22.01
CA LYS A 60 -5.37 -1.67 -23.01
C LYS A 60 -4.20 -2.03 -23.92
N ASP A 61 -3.43 -1.04 -24.37
CA ASP A 61 -2.25 -1.24 -25.20
C ASP A 61 -1.15 -1.99 -24.45
N ALA A 62 -0.94 -1.69 -23.16
CA ALA A 62 -0.01 -2.43 -22.32
C ALA A 62 -0.43 -3.89 -22.12
N ILE A 63 -1.74 -4.17 -21.93
CA ILE A 63 -2.25 -5.55 -21.88
C ILE A 63 -1.98 -6.25 -23.22
N GLY A 64 -2.34 -5.60 -24.34
CA GLY A 64 -2.15 -6.17 -25.67
C GLY A 64 -0.67 -6.44 -25.99
N ALA A 65 0.21 -5.50 -25.67
CA ALA A 65 1.65 -5.66 -25.84
C ALA A 65 2.19 -6.80 -24.98
N TYR A 66 1.74 -6.93 -23.72
CA TYR A 66 2.14 -8.03 -22.87
C TYR A 66 1.70 -9.39 -23.45
N GLN A 67 0.43 -9.51 -23.85
CA GLN A 67 -0.11 -10.71 -24.47
C GLN A 67 0.64 -11.08 -25.76
N GLN A 68 0.96 -10.09 -26.60
CA GLN A 68 1.65 -10.33 -27.87
C GLN A 68 3.12 -10.68 -27.69
N TYR A 69 3.87 -9.87 -26.93
CA TYR A 69 5.33 -9.93 -26.91
C TYR A 69 5.92 -10.77 -25.78
N VAL A 70 5.19 -10.90 -24.66
CA VAL A 70 5.61 -11.75 -23.53
C VAL A 70 4.95 -13.13 -23.64
N MET A 71 3.65 -13.19 -23.91
CA MET A 71 2.93 -14.47 -24.01
C MET A 71 2.95 -15.08 -25.43
N GLY A 72 3.34 -14.32 -26.46
CA GLY A 72 3.42 -14.83 -27.85
C GLY A 72 2.07 -14.92 -28.57
N THR A 73 1.03 -14.23 -28.07
CA THR A 73 -0.32 -14.27 -28.64
C THR A 73 -0.36 -13.51 -29.97
N LYS A 74 -0.72 -14.18 -31.08
CA LYS A 74 -0.79 -13.54 -32.41
C LYS A 74 -1.92 -12.51 -32.52
N SER A 75 -3.00 -12.69 -31.76
CA SER A 75 -4.18 -11.84 -31.77
C SER A 75 -4.54 -11.45 -30.33
N PRO A 76 -3.84 -10.45 -29.74
CA PRO A 76 -4.09 -10.02 -28.38
C PRO A 76 -5.50 -9.42 -28.25
N ASP A 77 -6.28 -9.91 -27.29
CA ASP A 77 -7.65 -9.44 -27.04
C ASP A 77 -7.70 -8.17 -26.16
N GLN A 78 -6.57 -7.77 -25.58
CA GLN A 78 -6.41 -6.63 -24.68
C GLN A 78 -7.27 -6.73 -23.40
N ARG A 79 -7.53 -7.95 -22.93
CA ARG A 79 -8.38 -8.25 -21.79
C ARG A 79 -7.69 -9.17 -20.78
N VAL A 80 -7.94 -8.95 -19.51
CA VAL A 80 -7.49 -9.77 -18.39
C VAL A 80 -8.71 -10.23 -17.62
N ASP A 81 -8.99 -11.53 -17.67
CA ASP A 81 -10.11 -12.14 -16.95
C ASP A 81 -9.67 -12.73 -15.59
N PRO A 82 -10.58 -12.78 -14.60
CA PRO A 82 -10.35 -13.50 -13.35
C PRO A 82 -9.90 -14.94 -13.63
N ASN A 83 -8.82 -15.38 -13.00
CA ASN A 83 -8.22 -16.71 -13.19
C ASN A 83 -7.76 -17.04 -14.63
N GLY A 84 -7.79 -16.07 -15.54
CA GLY A 84 -7.37 -16.22 -16.93
C GLY A 84 -5.86 -16.34 -17.10
N GLU A 85 -5.42 -16.76 -18.28
CA GLU A 85 -4.00 -17.01 -18.56
C GLU A 85 -3.15 -15.74 -18.49
N THR A 86 -3.67 -14.60 -18.99
CA THR A 86 -2.95 -13.33 -18.89
C THR A 86 -2.67 -12.94 -17.44
N LEU A 87 -3.65 -13.15 -16.54
CA LEU A 87 -3.46 -12.87 -15.11
C LEU A 87 -2.43 -13.82 -14.49
N LYS A 88 -2.48 -15.13 -14.82
CA LYS A 88 -1.50 -16.11 -14.34
C LYS A 88 -0.07 -15.76 -14.77
N GLN A 89 0.13 -15.35 -16.03
CA GLN A 89 1.43 -14.96 -16.57
C GLN A 89 1.96 -13.69 -15.90
N LEU A 90 1.12 -12.65 -15.82
CA LEU A 90 1.45 -11.40 -15.13
C LEU A 90 1.91 -11.65 -13.70
N ASN A 91 1.29 -12.61 -13.02
CA ASN A 91 1.63 -12.99 -11.67
C ASN A 91 2.95 -13.75 -11.50
N ARG A 92 3.58 -14.28 -12.57
CA ARG A 92 4.86 -15.00 -12.41
C ARG A 92 5.95 -14.13 -11.81
N VAL A 93 5.96 -12.83 -12.09
CA VAL A 93 6.89 -11.87 -11.49
C VAL A 93 6.79 -11.85 -9.96
N THR A 94 5.60 -12.11 -9.41
CA THR A 94 5.37 -12.11 -7.95
C THR A 94 5.98 -13.31 -7.24
N ALA A 95 6.34 -14.37 -7.98
CA ALA A 95 7.00 -15.56 -7.45
C ALA A 95 8.52 -15.38 -7.37
N THR A 96 9.10 -14.47 -8.16
CA THR A 96 10.54 -14.17 -8.18
C THR A 96 10.91 -12.95 -7.35
N LEU A 97 9.93 -12.20 -6.83
CA LEU A 97 10.19 -11.15 -5.84
C LEU A 97 10.75 -11.78 -4.57
N PRO A 98 11.91 -11.33 -4.05
CA PRO A 98 12.47 -11.87 -2.82
C PRO A 98 11.47 -11.70 -1.68
N ALA A 99 11.23 -12.78 -0.95
CA ALA A 99 10.49 -12.72 0.29
C ALA A 99 11.34 -11.98 1.33
N ILE A 100 11.05 -10.71 1.58
CA ILE A 100 11.55 -10.02 2.77
C ILE A 100 10.40 -9.81 3.72
N THR A 101 10.28 -10.79 4.61
CA THR A 101 9.48 -10.80 5.83
C THR A 101 9.94 -9.68 6.76
N ASN A 102 9.10 -8.66 6.91
CA ASN A 102 8.84 -7.86 8.12
C ASN A 102 8.61 -6.39 7.75
N LEU A 103 7.33 -6.03 7.62
CA LEU A 103 6.86 -4.65 7.64
C LEU A 103 7.46 -3.96 8.89
N THR A 104 8.30 -2.94 8.69
CA THR A 104 9.03 -2.30 9.80
C THR A 104 8.86 -0.79 9.71
N ALA A 105 8.42 -0.16 10.79
CA ALA A 105 8.38 1.28 10.96
C ALA A 105 9.45 1.70 11.97
N VAL A 106 10.31 2.64 11.59
CA VAL A 106 11.37 3.18 12.44
C VAL A 106 11.11 4.67 12.65
N PHE A 107 11.00 5.09 13.91
CA PHE A 107 10.93 6.50 14.28
C PHE A 107 12.32 7.15 14.16
N GLU A 108 12.37 8.31 13.52
CA GLU A 108 13.63 9.04 13.29
C GLU A 108 13.67 10.38 14.05
N LYS A 109 12.52 11.04 14.21
CA LYS A 109 12.42 12.33 14.90
C LYS A 109 11.21 12.35 15.83
N THR A 110 11.38 13.02 16.97
CA THR A 110 10.31 13.23 17.97
C THR A 110 10.06 14.73 18.14
N PHE A 111 8.79 15.11 18.17
CA PHE A 111 8.31 16.46 18.41
C PHE A 111 7.45 16.47 19.67
N GLN A 112 7.56 17.53 20.47
CA GLN A 112 6.85 17.67 21.74
C GLN A 112 7.09 16.46 22.68
N ALA A 113 8.34 16.01 22.77
CA ALA A 113 8.73 14.86 23.57
C ALA A 113 8.20 14.95 25.02
N LYS A 114 7.80 13.81 25.59
CA LYS A 114 7.22 13.68 26.94
C LYS A 114 5.87 14.37 27.13
N LYS A 115 5.29 14.98 26.08
CA LYS A 115 3.91 15.49 26.10
C LYS A 115 2.92 14.46 25.57
N LEU A 116 1.68 14.53 26.04
CA LEU A 116 0.64 13.59 25.63
C LEU A 116 0.33 13.65 24.12
N ASN A 117 0.45 14.85 23.52
CA ASN A 117 0.29 15.10 22.09
C ASN A 117 1.60 14.93 21.29
N GLN A 118 2.61 14.24 21.81
CA GLN A 118 3.85 14.03 21.08
C GLN A 118 3.61 13.42 19.70
N MET A 119 4.44 13.83 18.75
CA MET A 119 4.43 13.31 17.39
C MET A 119 5.80 12.72 17.08
N LYS A 120 5.82 11.60 16.39
CA LYS A 120 7.05 11.06 15.80
C LYS A 120 6.90 10.99 14.29
N THR A 121 8.00 11.23 13.59
CA THR A 121 8.11 11.00 12.15
C THR A 121 9.19 9.97 11.89
N GLY A 122 9.07 9.25 10.80
CA GLY A 122 10.08 8.27 10.44
C GLY A 122 9.79 7.60 9.10
N ARG A 123 10.30 6.38 8.97
CA ARG A 123 10.22 5.61 7.74
C ARG A 123 9.64 4.23 7.98
N ILE A 124 8.72 3.82 7.11
CA ILE A 124 8.12 2.49 7.09
C ILE A 124 8.55 1.76 5.83
N ARG A 125 9.07 0.54 5.98
CA ARG A 125 9.49 -0.32 4.87
C ARG A 125 8.39 -1.34 4.57
N VAL A 126 7.87 -1.31 3.35
CA VAL A 126 6.83 -2.22 2.84
C VAL A 126 7.30 -2.74 1.49
N ASN A 127 7.28 -4.06 1.29
CA ASN A 127 7.69 -4.69 0.02
C ASN A 127 9.02 -4.13 -0.54
N ASN A 128 10.03 -3.96 0.34
CA ASN A 128 11.35 -3.42 0.00
C ASN A 128 11.42 -1.92 -0.36
N VAL A 129 10.28 -1.21 -0.36
CA VAL A 129 10.18 0.23 -0.59
C VAL A 129 10.01 0.96 0.74
N THR A 130 10.59 2.15 0.86
CA THR A 130 10.56 2.94 2.08
C THR A 130 9.68 4.18 1.90
N TYR A 131 8.76 4.37 2.84
CA TYR A 131 7.79 5.47 2.83
C TYR A 131 7.95 6.34 4.07
N ALA A 132 7.80 7.65 3.92
CA ALA A 132 7.77 8.56 5.06
C ALA A 132 6.43 8.44 5.78
N PHE A 133 6.46 8.49 7.11
CA PHE A 133 5.24 8.50 7.91
C PHE A 133 5.34 9.45 9.10
N ARG A 134 4.19 9.80 9.66
CA ARG A 134 4.06 10.41 10.98
C ARG A 134 3.05 9.69 11.86
N SER A 135 3.20 9.85 13.16
CA SER A 135 2.29 9.28 14.14
C SER A 135 2.17 10.21 15.35
N GLY A 136 0.95 10.50 15.80
CA GLY A 136 0.69 11.42 16.92
C GLY A 136 0.44 12.86 16.47
N ASN A 137 0.72 13.84 17.32
CA ASN A 137 0.27 15.24 17.22
C ASN A 137 -1.17 15.50 17.68
N SER A 138 -1.88 14.48 18.16
CA SER A 138 -3.21 14.65 18.75
C SER A 138 -3.49 13.60 19.82
N GLY A 139 -4.47 13.90 20.68
CA GLY A 139 -5.00 12.96 21.67
C GLY A 139 -3.94 12.31 22.54
N ARG A 140 -3.73 11.00 22.31
CA ARG A 140 -2.83 10.11 23.04
C ARG A 140 -1.48 9.93 22.32
N GLY A 141 -1.03 10.86 21.47
CA GLY A 141 0.33 10.87 20.91
C GLY A 141 0.62 9.73 19.94
N ASN A 142 1.90 9.55 19.60
CA ASN A 142 2.36 8.55 18.62
C ASN A 142 2.00 7.11 19.01
N LEU A 143 2.01 6.23 18.01
CA LEU A 143 1.91 4.78 18.17
C LEU A 143 3.04 4.28 19.08
N PRO A 144 2.75 3.46 20.10
CA PRO A 144 3.79 2.82 20.91
C PRO A 144 4.78 2.00 20.07
N VAL A 145 5.99 1.79 20.60
CA VAL A 145 6.90 0.81 20.01
C VAL A 145 6.39 -0.59 20.34
N GLY A 146 6.55 -1.54 19.42
CA GLY A 146 6.01 -2.87 19.61
C GLY A 146 5.80 -3.65 18.32
N SER A 147 5.21 -4.83 18.47
CA SER A 147 4.82 -5.68 17.35
C SER A 147 3.32 -5.63 17.20
N TYR A 148 2.86 -5.41 15.98
CA TYR A 148 1.46 -5.26 15.63
C TYR A 148 1.09 -6.22 14.51
N THR A 149 -0.17 -6.61 14.48
CA THR A 149 -0.78 -7.22 13.30
C THR A 149 -1.39 -6.12 12.45
N VAL A 150 -1.22 -6.21 11.12
CA VAL A 150 -1.84 -5.31 10.14
C VAL A 150 -2.71 -6.13 9.20
N ASP A 151 -3.95 -5.70 8.98
CA ASP A 151 -4.92 -6.35 8.10
C ASP A 151 -6.04 -5.39 7.62
N ASN A 152 -7.12 -5.96 7.06
CA ASN A 152 -8.40 -5.29 6.78
C ASN A 152 -8.30 -3.95 6.02
N TYR A 153 -7.92 -4.01 4.73
CA TYR A 153 -7.97 -2.87 3.83
C TYR A 153 -9.39 -2.28 3.71
N ARG A 154 -9.50 -0.95 3.74
CA ARG A 154 -10.73 -0.22 3.42
C ARG A 154 -10.44 1.06 2.65
N THR A 155 -11.22 1.35 1.61
CA THR A 155 -11.20 2.66 0.95
C THR A 155 -11.78 3.73 1.85
N ARG A 156 -11.23 4.96 1.83
CA ARG A 156 -11.71 6.09 2.63
C ARG A 156 -11.88 7.35 1.79
N SER A 157 -12.95 8.09 2.04
CA SER A 157 -13.25 9.36 1.38
C SER A 157 -13.08 10.58 2.30
N LYS A 158 -13.14 10.36 3.62
CA LYS A 158 -13.00 11.39 4.67
C LYS A 158 -11.64 12.09 4.58
N ALA A 159 -11.62 13.41 4.73
CA ALA A 159 -10.42 14.24 4.54
C ALA A 159 -9.22 13.82 5.41
N GLY A 160 -9.46 13.38 6.66
CA GLY A 160 -8.38 12.92 7.56
C GLY A 160 -7.68 11.62 7.13
N PHE A 161 -8.23 10.91 6.15
CA PHE A 161 -7.72 9.61 5.66
C PHE A 161 -7.40 9.68 4.16
N LYS A 162 -7.31 10.88 3.58
CA LYS A 162 -7.17 11.08 2.14
C LYS A 162 -6.26 12.25 1.84
N VAL A 163 -5.38 12.09 0.86
CA VAL A 163 -4.55 13.16 0.29
C VAL A 163 -4.63 13.03 -1.23
N ASP A 164 -4.81 14.14 -1.94
CA ASP A 164 -4.84 14.19 -3.41
C ASP A 164 -5.79 13.15 -4.04
N GLY A 165 -6.95 12.94 -3.41
CA GLY A 165 -7.96 11.98 -3.87
C GLY A 165 -7.68 10.51 -3.53
N VAL A 166 -6.53 10.18 -2.94
CA VAL A 166 -6.15 8.81 -2.55
C VAL A 166 -6.43 8.60 -1.06
N GLY A 167 -7.36 7.69 -0.73
CA GLY A 167 -7.75 7.43 0.65
C GLY A 167 -7.93 5.96 0.95
N PHE A 168 -7.25 5.49 1.98
CA PHE A 168 -7.28 4.11 2.45
C PHE A 168 -7.04 4.02 3.95
N THR A 169 -7.43 2.88 4.54
CA THR A 169 -6.96 2.45 5.86
C THR A 169 -6.63 0.97 5.85
N TYR A 170 -5.60 0.58 6.60
CA TYR A 170 -5.36 -0.78 7.11
C TYR A 170 -5.54 -0.76 8.62
N ASP A 171 -6.16 -1.77 9.20
CA ASP A 171 -6.27 -1.89 10.65
C ASP A 171 -4.93 -2.36 11.23
N VAL A 172 -4.63 -1.86 12.42
CA VAL A 172 -3.45 -2.19 13.20
C VAL A 172 -3.95 -2.68 14.56
N SER A 173 -3.46 -3.82 15.01
CA SER A 173 -3.93 -4.47 16.24
C SER A 173 -3.75 -3.58 17.46
N ASP A 174 -4.55 -3.84 18.48
CA ASP A 174 -4.47 -3.14 19.75
C ASP A 174 -3.13 -3.40 20.45
N ILE A 175 -2.69 -2.45 21.28
CA ILE A 175 -1.51 -2.62 22.14
C ILE A 175 -1.72 -1.99 23.51
N LYS A 176 -1.06 -2.53 24.53
CA LYS A 176 -0.97 -1.88 25.85
C LYS A 176 -0.02 -0.69 25.77
N ASP A 177 -0.45 0.45 26.28
CA ASP A 177 0.31 1.69 26.37
C ASP A 177 0.35 2.12 27.84
N ASP A 178 1.56 2.21 28.39
CA ASP A 178 1.79 2.53 29.80
C ASP A 178 1.99 4.03 30.05
N PHE A 179 2.06 4.83 28.98
CA PHE A 179 2.28 6.28 29.05
C PHE A 179 3.47 6.68 29.95
N GLY A 180 4.46 5.81 30.18
CA GLY A 180 5.46 5.98 31.24
C GLY A 180 6.21 7.31 31.15
N ASP A 181 6.62 7.70 29.95
CA ASP A 181 7.33 8.95 29.63
C ASP A 181 6.47 10.22 29.69
N ARG A 182 5.15 10.08 29.85
CA ARG A 182 4.13 11.14 29.76
C ARG A 182 3.04 11.00 30.84
N THR A 183 3.37 10.28 31.91
CA THR A 183 2.45 9.86 32.99
C THR A 183 1.72 11.04 33.63
N ALA A 184 2.41 12.17 33.87
CA ALA A 184 1.78 13.35 34.48
C ALA A 184 0.63 13.91 33.61
N ALA A 185 0.87 14.10 32.32
CA ALA A 185 -0.15 14.57 31.37
C ALA A 185 -1.24 13.52 31.11
N ALA A 186 -0.90 12.24 31.14
CA ALA A 186 -1.86 11.14 31.01
C ALA A 186 -2.79 11.08 32.25
N LYS A 187 -2.25 11.22 33.47
CA LYS A 187 -3.01 11.20 34.72
C LYS A 187 -4.06 12.30 34.77
N THR A 188 -3.70 13.54 34.41
CA THR A 188 -4.65 14.67 34.35
C THR A 188 -5.82 14.40 33.39
N LYS A 189 -5.62 13.58 32.35
CA LYS A 189 -6.68 13.20 31.39
C LYS A 189 -7.33 11.85 31.68
N GLY A 190 -7.02 11.19 32.80
CA GLY A 190 -7.56 9.87 33.14
C GLY A 190 -7.04 8.73 32.25
N LEU A 191 -5.82 8.84 31.72
CA LEU A 191 -5.24 7.94 30.71
C LEU A 191 -4.06 7.11 31.22
N ALA A 192 -3.88 6.96 32.54
CA ALA A 192 -2.63 6.49 33.15
C ALA A 192 -2.16 5.08 32.70
N LYS A 193 -3.07 4.22 32.19
CA LYS A 193 -2.74 2.93 31.55
C LYS A 193 -3.93 2.49 30.71
N GLY A 194 -3.70 1.96 29.51
CA GLY A 194 -4.82 1.43 28.72
C GLY A 194 -4.43 0.81 27.40
N ASN A 195 -5.37 0.10 26.79
CA ASN A 195 -5.22 -0.38 25.43
C ASN A 195 -5.40 0.78 24.46
N ARG A 196 -4.53 0.85 23.46
CA ARG A 196 -4.71 1.64 22.26
C ARG A 196 -5.45 0.80 21.27
N THR A 197 -6.63 1.28 20.88
CA THR A 197 -7.55 0.59 19.98
C THR A 197 -7.80 1.43 18.73
N GLU A 198 -8.43 0.82 17.72
CA GLU A 198 -8.77 1.48 16.45
C GLU A 198 -7.57 2.10 15.72
N LEU A 199 -6.38 1.53 15.93
CA LEU A 199 -5.14 1.97 15.30
C LEU A 199 -5.18 1.62 13.81
N ARG A 200 -4.62 2.50 12.98
CA ARG A 200 -4.64 2.32 11.51
C ARG A 200 -3.36 2.76 10.84
N ILE A 201 -3.14 2.29 9.62
CA ILE A 201 -2.25 2.92 8.64
C ILE A 201 -3.11 3.61 7.58
N HIS A 202 -2.89 4.89 7.32
CA HIS A 202 -3.66 5.67 6.35
C HIS A 202 -2.85 6.83 5.76
N PRO A 203 -3.28 7.47 4.67
CA PRO A 203 -2.73 8.76 4.25
C PRO A 203 -2.86 9.81 5.35
N ASP A 204 -1.82 10.59 5.60
CA ASP A 204 -1.84 11.68 6.57
C ASP A 204 -2.57 12.92 6.02
N GLY A 205 -3.87 12.79 5.84
CA GLY A 205 -4.74 13.86 5.33
C GLY A 205 -5.30 14.75 6.44
N GLY A 206 -5.82 15.92 6.05
CA GLY A 206 -6.48 16.85 6.97
C GLY A 206 -5.53 17.60 7.89
N ARG A 207 -5.87 17.72 9.18
CA ARG A 207 -5.01 18.37 10.18
C ARG A 207 -3.77 17.51 10.42
N LEU A 208 -2.61 18.16 10.57
CA LEU A 208 -1.32 17.49 10.70
C LEU A 208 -1.32 16.44 11.82
N GLY A 209 -1.01 15.19 11.48
CA GLY A 209 -0.82 14.09 12.42
C GLY A 209 -2.06 13.22 12.66
N THR A 210 -1.92 12.28 13.59
CA THR A 210 -2.88 11.20 13.85
C THR A 210 -3.19 11.08 15.35
N ALA A 211 -4.26 10.35 15.69
CA ALA A 211 -4.57 9.95 17.07
C ALA A 211 -3.79 8.69 17.51
N GLY A 212 -2.54 8.56 17.05
CA GLY A 212 -1.68 7.38 17.26
C GLY A 212 -1.69 6.37 16.10
N CYS A 213 -2.35 6.67 14.99
CA CYS A 213 -2.22 5.91 13.75
C CYS A 213 -0.85 6.15 13.08
N ILE A 214 -0.53 5.38 12.05
CA ILE A 214 0.55 5.69 11.10
C ILE A 214 -0.06 6.45 9.90
N GLY A 215 0.28 7.72 9.79
CA GLY A 215 -0.06 8.58 8.66
C GLY A 215 1.05 8.55 7.61
N ILE A 216 0.82 7.94 6.46
CA ILE A 216 1.77 7.92 5.33
C ILE A 216 1.80 9.30 4.68
N ILE A 217 3.00 9.82 4.47
CA ILE A 217 3.26 11.14 3.90
C ILE A 217 3.67 10.98 2.45
N GLY A 218 3.03 11.73 1.56
CA GLY A 218 3.41 11.80 0.15
C GLY A 218 2.27 12.24 -0.75
N SER A 219 2.57 12.33 -2.04
CA SER A 219 1.59 12.63 -3.08
C SER A 219 0.67 11.44 -3.36
N ALA A 220 -0.37 11.64 -4.18
CA ALA A 220 -1.20 10.56 -4.70
C ALA A 220 -0.38 9.36 -5.27
N ALA A 221 0.73 9.63 -5.95
CA ALA A 221 1.59 8.58 -6.51
C ALA A 221 2.25 7.74 -5.42
N THR A 222 2.82 8.40 -4.40
CA THR A 222 3.43 7.73 -3.23
C THR A 222 2.40 6.90 -2.47
N LEU A 223 1.19 7.43 -2.29
CA LEU A 223 0.14 6.76 -1.53
C LEU A 223 -0.42 5.53 -2.25
N ARG A 224 -0.58 5.61 -3.57
CA ARG A 224 -0.93 4.43 -4.38
C ARG A 224 0.18 3.37 -4.35
N ALA A 225 1.44 3.80 -4.37
CA ALA A 225 2.58 2.90 -4.23
C ALA A 225 2.62 2.19 -2.88
N PHE A 226 2.42 2.94 -1.79
CA PHE A 226 2.32 2.34 -0.46
C PHE A 226 1.20 1.30 -0.39
N LYS A 227 0.01 1.67 -0.90
CA LYS A 227 -1.16 0.77 -0.92
C LYS A 227 -0.85 -0.51 -1.68
N ARG A 228 -0.30 -0.40 -2.90
CA ARG A 228 0.15 -1.55 -3.69
C ARG A 228 1.07 -2.48 -2.90
N ASP A 229 2.08 -1.91 -2.27
CA ASP A 229 3.09 -2.68 -1.56
C ASP A 229 2.52 -3.35 -0.32
N MET A 230 1.64 -2.66 0.41
CA MET A 230 0.96 -3.24 1.57
C MET A 230 0.01 -4.37 1.14
N ASP A 231 -0.77 -4.16 0.09
CA ASP A 231 -1.67 -5.20 -0.45
C ASP A 231 -0.87 -6.41 -0.92
N ALA A 232 0.31 -6.22 -1.51
CA ALA A 232 1.20 -7.30 -1.88
C ALA A 232 1.73 -8.08 -0.66
N GLU A 233 2.08 -7.38 0.44
CA GLU A 233 2.50 -8.03 1.69
C GLU A 233 1.34 -8.81 2.35
N LEU A 234 0.14 -8.22 2.42
CA LEU A 234 -1.05 -8.87 2.97
C LEU A 234 -1.47 -10.09 2.15
N ALA A 235 -1.39 -9.98 0.81
CA ALA A 235 -1.61 -11.12 -0.06
C ALA A 235 -0.63 -12.25 0.25
N LYS A 236 0.67 -11.97 0.49
CA LYS A 236 1.67 -13.01 0.81
C LYS A 236 1.38 -13.75 2.13
N ALA A 237 0.65 -13.15 3.08
CA ALA A 237 0.39 -13.75 4.38
C ALA A 237 -0.67 -14.86 4.32
N LYS A 238 -0.37 -16.03 4.91
CA LYS A 238 -1.27 -17.20 4.90
C LYS A 238 -2.65 -16.93 5.50
N ASN A 239 -2.75 -15.99 6.43
CA ASN A 239 -3.99 -15.58 7.11
C ASN A 239 -4.44 -14.17 6.72
N GLY A 240 -3.85 -13.55 5.69
CA GLY A 240 -4.16 -12.17 5.29
C GLY A 240 -3.68 -11.12 6.30
N GLN A 241 -2.75 -11.48 7.20
CA GLN A 241 -2.23 -10.60 8.24
C GLN A 241 -0.71 -10.51 8.19
N VAL A 242 -0.17 -9.31 8.29
CA VAL A 242 1.28 -9.08 8.33
C VAL A 242 1.72 -8.47 9.65
N THR A 243 2.90 -8.86 10.10
CA THR A 243 3.48 -8.30 11.33
C THR A 243 4.21 -6.99 11.03
N LEU A 244 3.73 -5.90 11.61
CA LEU A 244 4.41 -4.61 11.67
C LEU A 244 5.27 -4.53 12.95
N LYS A 245 6.58 -4.35 12.80
CA LYS A 245 7.49 -4.02 13.90
C LYS A 245 7.71 -2.51 13.94
N VAL A 246 7.30 -1.87 15.03
CA VAL A 246 7.51 -0.43 15.28
C VAL A 246 8.68 -0.29 16.24
N LYS A 247 9.68 0.48 15.85
CA LYS A 247 10.92 0.72 16.60
C LYS A 247 11.20 2.21 16.72
#